data_AF-A0A6G4WVS3-F1
#
_entry.id   AF-A0A6G4WVS3-F1
#
_cell.length_a   1.000
_cell.length_b   1.000
_cell.length_c   1.000
_cell.angle_alpha   90.00
_cell.angle_beta   90.00
_cell.angle_gamma   90.00
#
_symmetry.space_group_name_H-M   'P 1'
#
loop_
_entity.id
_entity.type
_entity.pdbx_description
1 polymer ?
#
loop_
_entity_poly.entity_id
_entity_poly.type
_entity_poly.pdbx_seq_one_letter_code
_entity_poly.pdbx_strand_id
1 'polypeptide(L)'
;MTESAPPLFSLSARLAEQAAALAATLGTDGPDAPPDHGLDAVRRARDIDALAKQVLTLCVQRSRAAGHTWQEVGDLLGVTRQAAFQRFGRPIDPRTGDPMDRTAHMADAAERARQIVTDVLEGRMDAARRSFNAEVRAAFTDEARGEALATVAGLVGAFEGFGAADPFVRRIGDHTAVDVPLCYEAGEMKARLTFDAGGKVAGIFFLAPDAP
;
A
#
# COMPACT_ATOMS: atom_id res chain seq x y z
N MET A 1 12.20 -6.23 -23.73
CA MET A 1 11.11 -7.22 -23.68
C MET A 1 10.18 -6.79 -22.58
N THR A 2 9.07 -6.15 -22.95
CA THR A 2 8.14 -5.53 -22.01
C THR A 2 7.25 -6.63 -21.44
N GLU A 3 7.39 -6.92 -20.15
CA GLU A 3 6.52 -7.82 -19.41
C GLU A 3 5.11 -7.20 -19.42
N SER A 4 4.27 -7.67 -20.34
CA SER A 4 2.90 -7.19 -20.48
C SER A 4 2.14 -7.60 -19.23
N ALA A 5 1.63 -6.63 -18.47
CA ALA A 5 0.76 -6.86 -17.33
C ALA A 5 -0.30 -7.93 -17.68
N PRO A 6 -0.58 -8.88 -16.77
CA PRO A 6 -1.50 -9.97 -17.07
C PRO A 6 -2.87 -9.42 -17.49
N PRO A 7 -3.46 -9.91 -18.59
CA PRO A 7 -4.72 -9.39 -19.09
C PRO A 7 -5.81 -9.52 -18.02
N LEU A 8 -6.72 -8.53 -17.92
CA LEU A 8 -7.86 -8.53 -16.98
C LEU A 8 -8.54 -9.91 -16.89
N PHE A 9 -8.70 -10.56 -18.05
CA PHE A 9 -9.30 -11.89 -18.18
C PHE A 9 -8.57 -12.97 -17.37
N SER A 10 -7.23 -13.03 -17.41
CA SER A 10 -6.48 -14.02 -16.64
C SER A 10 -6.55 -13.77 -15.14
N LEU A 11 -6.60 -12.50 -14.71
CA LEU A 11 -6.78 -12.16 -13.30
C LEU A 11 -8.19 -12.52 -12.82
N SER A 12 -9.23 -12.26 -13.62
CA SER A 12 -10.59 -12.67 -13.28
C SER A 12 -10.75 -14.19 -13.25
N ALA A 13 -10.07 -14.94 -14.14
CA ALA A 13 -10.09 -16.40 -14.13
C ALA A 13 -9.44 -16.96 -12.86
N ARG A 14 -8.27 -16.42 -12.46
CA ARG A 14 -7.60 -16.79 -11.20
C ARG A 14 -8.45 -16.46 -9.98
N LEU A 15 -9.14 -15.31 -9.97
CA LEU A 15 -10.04 -14.95 -8.88
C LEU A 15 -11.19 -15.96 -8.74
N ALA A 16 -11.80 -16.37 -9.86
CA ALA A 16 -12.86 -17.38 -9.87
C ALA A 16 -12.36 -18.75 -9.37
N GLU A 17 -11.17 -19.16 -9.80
CA GLU A 17 -10.54 -20.41 -9.35
C GLU A 17 -10.27 -20.40 -7.83
N GLN A 18 -9.72 -19.31 -7.30
CA GLN A 18 -9.48 -19.19 -5.86
C GLN A 18 -10.78 -19.15 -5.05
N ALA A 19 -11.81 -18.46 -5.55
CA ALA A 19 -13.13 -18.44 -4.92
C ALA A 19 -13.77 -19.83 -4.87
N ALA A 20 -13.68 -20.61 -5.96
CA ALA A 20 -14.15 -21.98 -5.99
C ALA A 20 -13.36 -22.88 -5.02
N ALA A 21 -12.04 -22.72 -4.95
CA ALA A 21 -11.19 -23.46 -4.03
C ALA A 21 -11.48 -23.12 -2.56
N LEU A 22 -11.77 -21.86 -2.24
CA LEU A 22 -12.20 -21.46 -0.89
C LEU A 22 -13.55 -22.08 -0.54
N ALA A 23 -14.54 -22.03 -1.45
CA ALA A 23 -15.85 -22.64 -1.22
C ALA A 23 -15.75 -24.16 -1.00
N ALA A 24 -14.88 -24.85 -1.76
CA ALA A 24 -14.61 -26.27 -1.56
C ALA A 24 -13.95 -26.55 -0.21
N THR A 25 -13.03 -25.67 0.23
CA THR A 25 -12.38 -25.76 1.54
C THR A 25 -13.46 -25.67 2.64
N LEU A 26 -14.21 -24.57 2.69
CA LEU A 26 -15.27 -24.35 3.68
C LEU A 26 -16.39 -25.43 3.65
N GLY A 27 -16.64 -26.03 2.48
CA GLY A 27 -17.61 -27.12 2.34
C GLY A 27 -17.18 -28.45 2.97
N THR A 28 -15.90 -28.60 3.34
CA THR A 28 -15.34 -29.77 4.01
C THR A 28 -15.14 -29.59 5.51
N ASP A 29 -15.63 -28.49 6.09
CA ASP A 29 -15.64 -28.25 7.53
C ASP A 29 -16.45 -29.36 8.25
N GLY A 30 -15.75 -30.21 8.98
CA GLY A 30 -16.31 -31.34 9.73
C GLY A 30 -15.42 -31.74 10.90
N PRO A 31 -15.90 -32.61 11.82
CA PRO A 31 -15.16 -33.00 13.01
C PRO A 31 -13.83 -33.73 12.73
N ASP A 32 -13.66 -34.25 11.50
CA ASP A 32 -12.43 -34.93 11.02
C ASP A 32 -11.57 -34.05 10.10
N ALA A 33 -11.85 -32.74 10.00
CA ALA A 33 -11.08 -31.85 9.16
C ALA A 33 -9.62 -31.74 9.65
N PRO A 34 -8.63 -31.66 8.73
CA PRO A 34 -7.23 -31.47 9.11
C PRO A 34 -7.04 -30.21 9.97
N PRO A 35 -6.10 -30.19 10.93
CA PRO A 35 -5.87 -29.04 11.80
C PRO A 35 -5.54 -27.74 11.05
N ASP A 36 -4.92 -27.85 9.86
CA ASP A 36 -4.53 -26.68 9.05
C ASP A 36 -5.66 -26.13 8.17
N HIS A 37 -6.83 -26.76 8.18
CA HIS A 37 -7.95 -26.45 7.29
C HIS A 37 -8.44 -25.00 7.41
N GLY A 38 -8.55 -24.49 8.64
CA GLY A 38 -8.91 -23.09 8.88
C GLY A 38 -7.84 -22.10 8.40
N LEU A 39 -6.55 -22.43 8.56
CA LEU A 39 -5.45 -21.57 8.10
C LEU A 39 -5.38 -21.53 6.56
N ASP A 40 -5.67 -22.65 5.89
CA ASP A 40 -5.76 -22.71 4.44
C ASP A 40 -6.94 -21.88 3.90
N ALA A 41 -8.09 -21.89 4.59
CA ALA A 41 -9.22 -21.02 4.26
C ALA A 41 -8.85 -19.54 4.38
N VAL A 42 -8.17 -19.14 5.47
CA VAL A 42 -7.68 -17.76 5.67
C VAL A 42 -6.70 -17.35 4.56
N ARG A 43 -5.73 -18.21 4.23
CA ARG A 43 -4.75 -17.93 3.16
C ARG A 43 -5.45 -17.69 1.82
N ARG A 44 -6.43 -18.54 1.47
CA ARG A 44 -7.21 -18.39 0.23
C ARG A 44 -8.06 -17.12 0.23
N ALA A 45 -8.71 -16.78 1.34
CA ALA A 45 -9.49 -15.56 1.46
C ALA A 45 -8.63 -14.30 1.23
N ARG A 46 -7.42 -14.27 1.80
CA ARG A 46 -6.45 -13.19 1.56
C ARG A 46 -6.03 -13.10 0.10
N ASP A 47 -5.77 -14.23 -0.55
CA ASP A 47 -5.36 -14.25 -1.95
C ASP A 47 -6.49 -13.80 -2.89
N ILE A 48 -7.75 -14.14 -2.57
CA ILE A 48 -8.95 -13.64 -3.26
C ILE A 48 -9.06 -12.13 -3.13
N ASP A 49 -8.89 -11.57 -1.93
CA ASP A 49 -8.94 -10.13 -1.70
C ASP A 49 -7.89 -9.38 -2.54
N ALA A 50 -6.65 -9.89 -2.56
CA ALA A 50 -5.57 -9.32 -3.36
C ALA A 50 -5.88 -9.34 -4.87
N LEU A 51 -6.43 -10.45 -5.38
CA LEU A 51 -6.85 -10.58 -6.78
C LEU A 51 -8.05 -9.68 -7.11
N ALA A 52 -9.04 -9.62 -6.23
CA ALA A 52 -10.23 -8.79 -6.41
C ALA A 52 -9.87 -7.29 -6.48
N LYS A 53 -8.95 -6.83 -5.62
CA LYS A 53 -8.42 -5.45 -5.64
C LYS A 53 -7.73 -5.12 -6.98
N GLN A 54 -6.95 -6.04 -7.54
CA GLN A 54 -6.30 -5.87 -8.85
C GLN A 54 -7.32 -5.81 -9.99
N VAL A 55 -8.28 -6.74 -10.02
CA VAL A 55 -9.37 -6.76 -11.02
C VAL A 55 -10.17 -5.46 -10.95
N LEU A 56 -10.55 -5.02 -9.75
CA LEU A 56 -11.29 -3.76 -9.55
C LEU A 56 -10.52 -2.56 -10.11
N THR A 57 -9.22 -2.48 -9.82
CA THR A 57 -8.36 -1.39 -10.31
C THR A 57 -8.34 -1.32 -11.84
N LEU A 58 -8.17 -2.46 -12.51
CA LEU A 58 -8.18 -2.53 -13.97
C LEU A 58 -9.55 -2.24 -14.57
N CYS A 59 -10.64 -2.66 -13.93
CA CYS A 59 -12.00 -2.30 -14.32
C CYS A 59 -12.21 -0.79 -14.25
N VAL A 60 -11.82 -0.14 -13.15
CA VAL A 60 -11.91 1.32 -13.01
C VAL A 60 -11.08 2.03 -14.08
N GLN A 61 -9.86 1.56 -14.36
CA GLN A 61 -9.02 2.12 -15.42
C GLN A 61 -9.67 2.00 -16.81
N ARG A 62 -10.28 0.85 -17.13
CA ARG A 62 -11.03 0.65 -18.38
C ARG A 62 -12.25 1.57 -18.46
N SER A 63 -13.02 1.70 -17.38
CA SER A 63 -14.17 2.61 -17.33
C SER A 63 -13.74 4.07 -17.55
N ARG A 64 -12.62 4.48 -16.95
CA ARG A 64 -12.03 5.81 -17.18
C ARG A 64 -11.58 6.01 -18.62
N ALA A 65 -10.97 5.01 -19.24
CA ALA A 65 -10.59 5.05 -20.66
C ALA A 65 -11.79 5.11 -21.61
N ALA A 66 -12.94 4.53 -21.20
CA ALA A 66 -14.21 4.60 -21.92
C ALA A 66 -14.96 5.93 -21.69
N GLY A 67 -14.43 6.86 -20.89
CA GLY A 67 -14.99 8.19 -20.69
C GLY A 67 -15.85 8.37 -19.44
N HIS A 68 -16.06 7.33 -18.62
CA HIS A 68 -16.81 7.48 -17.36
C HIS A 68 -16.11 8.40 -16.38
N THR A 69 -16.86 9.18 -15.63
CA THR A 69 -16.40 10.16 -14.65
C THR A 69 -16.01 9.52 -13.31
N TRP A 70 -15.19 10.23 -12.52
CA TRP A 70 -14.89 9.83 -11.15
C TRP A 70 -16.11 9.87 -10.22
N GLN A 71 -17.14 10.64 -10.58
CA GLN A 71 -18.39 10.67 -9.83
C GLN A 71 -19.12 9.32 -10.00
N GLU A 72 -19.32 8.87 -11.24
CA GLU A 72 -19.97 7.58 -11.53
C GLU A 72 -19.21 6.40 -10.89
N VAL A 73 -17.87 6.44 -10.91
CA VAL A 73 -17.04 5.41 -10.24
C VAL A 73 -17.22 5.47 -8.72
N GLY A 74 -17.23 6.67 -8.13
CA GLY A 74 -17.46 6.83 -6.69
C GLY A 74 -18.82 6.31 -6.26
N ASP A 75 -19.87 6.70 -6.99
CA ASP A 75 -21.25 6.29 -6.74
C ASP A 75 -21.39 4.76 -6.79
N LEU A 76 -20.77 4.10 -7.77
CA LEU A 76 -20.77 2.64 -7.88
C LEU A 76 -20.03 1.94 -6.74
N LEU A 77 -18.98 2.56 -6.22
CA LEU A 77 -18.15 2.01 -5.14
C LEU A 77 -18.63 2.41 -3.73
N GLY A 78 -19.69 3.21 -3.63
CA GLY A 78 -20.19 3.72 -2.35
C GLY A 78 -19.23 4.69 -1.66
N VAL A 79 -18.36 5.36 -2.43
CA VAL A 79 -17.37 6.33 -1.92
C VAL A 79 -17.55 7.68 -2.61
N THR A 80 -17.01 8.74 -2.02
CA THR A 80 -17.05 10.06 -2.66
C THR A 80 -16.23 10.08 -3.96
N ARG A 81 -16.57 10.96 -4.91
CA ARG A 81 -15.78 11.22 -6.13
C ARG A 81 -14.29 11.44 -5.82
N GLN A 82 -14.01 12.20 -4.77
CA GLN A 82 -12.64 12.50 -4.35
C GLN A 82 -11.95 11.25 -3.82
N ALA A 83 -12.62 10.40 -3.05
CA ALA A 83 -12.09 9.13 -2.59
C ALA A 83 -11.82 8.15 -3.75
N ALA A 84 -12.70 8.11 -4.76
CA ALA A 84 -12.47 7.34 -5.98
C ALA A 84 -11.27 7.85 -6.78
N PHE A 85 -11.16 9.18 -6.97
CA PHE A 85 -10.00 9.78 -7.64
C PHE A 85 -8.70 9.55 -6.88
N GLN A 86 -8.71 9.61 -5.55
CA GLN A 86 -7.55 9.32 -4.72
C GLN A 86 -7.13 7.85 -4.79
N ARG A 87 -8.10 6.93 -4.85
CA ARG A 87 -7.83 5.49 -4.84
C ARG A 87 -7.41 4.94 -6.21
N PHE A 88 -7.92 5.50 -7.30
CA PHE A 88 -7.74 4.95 -8.64
C PHE A 88 -7.22 5.95 -9.69
N GLY A 89 -7.21 7.24 -9.38
CA GLY A 89 -6.80 8.28 -10.31
C GLY A 89 -5.30 8.45 -10.40
N ARG A 90 -4.83 8.81 -11.60
CA ARG A 90 -3.50 9.40 -11.79
C ARG A 90 -3.66 10.92 -11.74
N PRO A 91 -2.81 11.68 -11.03
CA PRO A 91 -2.86 13.14 -11.05
C PRO A 91 -2.62 13.67 -12.48
N ILE A 92 -3.58 14.42 -13.03
CA ILE A 92 -3.49 15.10 -14.33
C ILE A 92 -3.56 16.61 -14.05
N ASP A 93 -2.71 17.41 -14.70
CA ASP A 93 -2.67 18.86 -14.48
C ASP A 93 -3.94 19.52 -15.08
N PRO A 94 -4.75 20.23 -14.28
CA PRO A 94 -6.00 20.83 -14.77
C PRO A 94 -5.80 22.01 -15.74
N ARG A 95 -4.57 22.52 -15.92
CA ARG A 95 -4.28 23.69 -16.76
C ARG A 95 -3.75 23.33 -18.15
N THR A 96 -3.20 22.13 -18.33
CA THR A 96 -2.59 21.70 -19.60
C THR A 96 -3.19 20.41 -20.16
N GLY A 97 -3.91 19.62 -19.35
CA GLY A 97 -4.49 18.35 -19.79
C GLY A 97 -3.48 17.21 -19.97
N ASP A 98 -2.20 17.49 -19.72
CA ASP A 98 -1.13 16.50 -19.75
C ASP A 98 -1.06 15.72 -18.42
N PRO A 99 -0.66 14.43 -18.46
CA PRO A 99 -0.16 13.74 -17.28
C PRO A 99 0.95 14.61 -16.68
N MET A 100 0.81 14.99 -15.41
CA MET A 100 1.69 15.98 -14.80
C MET A 100 3.13 15.43 -14.72
N ASP A 101 3.98 15.76 -15.70
CA ASP A 101 5.40 15.37 -15.72
C ASP A 101 6.26 16.28 -14.82
N ARG A 102 5.91 16.27 -13.53
CA ARG A 102 6.83 16.54 -12.41
C ARG A 102 7.17 15.25 -11.64
N THR A 103 6.69 14.13 -12.17
CA THR A 103 6.86 12.75 -11.67
C THR A 103 8.25 12.16 -11.93
N ALA A 104 9.09 12.78 -12.78
CA ALA A 104 10.42 12.27 -13.06
C ALA A 104 11.34 12.17 -11.82
N HIS A 105 11.13 12.99 -10.78
CA HIS A 105 11.94 12.95 -9.55
C HIS A 105 11.42 12.01 -8.45
N MET A 106 10.25 11.39 -8.61
CA MET A 106 9.64 10.53 -7.57
C MET A 106 8.95 9.28 -8.13
N ALA A 107 9.22 8.90 -9.38
CA ALA A 107 8.80 7.61 -9.92
C ALA A 107 9.33 6.43 -9.08
N ASP A 108 10.45 6.63 -8.39
CA ASP A 108 11.10 5.69 -7.46
C ASP A 108 10.70 5.90 -5.98
N ALA A 109 9.74 6.77 -5.68
CA ALA A 109 9.42 7.14 -4.31
C ALA A 109 8.95 5.97 -3.44
N ALA A 110 8.19 5.04 -4.03
CA ALA A 110 7.77 3.81 -3.37
C ALA A 110 8.97 2.95 -2.96
N GLU A 111 9.93 2.77 -3.88
CA GLU A 111 11.13 1.98 -3.66
C GLU A 111 12.06 2.65 -2.64
N ARG A 112 12.28 3.96 -2.79
CA ARG A 112 13.05 4.76 -1.83
C ARG A 112 12.42 4.74 -0.44
N ALA A 113 11.10 4.84 -0.35
CA ALA A 113 10.40 4.78 0.93
C ALA A 113 10.57 3.40 1.57
N ARG A 114 10.39 2.31 0.82
CA ARG A 114 10.66 0.94 1.31
C ARG A 114 12.09 0.83 1.84
N GLN A 115 13.09 1.24 1.07
CA GLN A 115 14.49 1.17 1.49
C GLN A 115 14.76 1.98 2.77
N ILE A 116 14.24 3.20 2.87
CA ILE A 116 14.41 4.05 4.06
C ILE A 116 13.73 3.39 5.28
N VAL A 117 12.54 2.82 5.11
CA VAL A 117 11.84 2.10 6.19
C VAL A 117 12.64 0.87 6.62
N THR A 118 13.18 0.09 5.69
CA THR A 118 14.07 -1.03 6.00
C THR A 118 15.26 -0.55 6.83
N ASP A 119 15.94 0.51 6.38
CA ASP A 119 17.10 1.05 7.09
C ASP A 119 16.73 1.53 8.52
N VAL A 120 15.54 2.11 8.71
CA VAL A 120 15.05 2.51 10.04
C VAL A 120 14.73 1.29 10.92
N LEU A 121 14.00 0.30 10.39
CA LEU A 121 13.60 -0.89 11.15
C LEU A 121 14.81 -1.74 11.55
N GLU A 122 15.80 -1.87 10.67
CA GLU A 122 17.05 -2.62 10.93
C GLU A 122 18.09 -1.81 11.74
N GLY A 123 17.80 -0.56 12.09
CA GLY A 123 18.73 0.29 12.84
C GLY A 123 19.93 0.80 12.06
N ARG A 124 19.89 0.74 10.72
CA ARG A 124 20.88 1.33 9.82
C ARG A 124 20.68 2.85 9.70
N MET A 125 20.69 3.55 10.83
CA MET A 125 20.38 4.98 10.92
C MET A 125 21.34 5.87 10.15
N ASP A 126 22.61 5.48 10.00
CA ASP A 126 23.59 6.18 9.17
C ASP A 126 23.23 6.20 7.67
N ALA A 127 22.48 5.21 7.19
CA ALA A 127 21.96 5.16 5.83
C ALA A 127 20.66 5.97 5.73
N ALA A 128 19.71 5.73 6.63
CA ALA A 128 18.41 6.39 6.65
C ALA A 128 18.54 7.92 6.75
N ARG A 129 19.38 8.42 7.66
CA ARG A 129 19.56 9.85 7.95
C ARG A 129 20.08 10.68 6.77
N ARG A 130 20.71 10.05 5.76
CA ARG A 130 21.15 10.74 4.53
C ARG A 130 19.98 11.23 3.69
N SER A 131 18.85 10.54 3.80
CA SER A 131 17.61 10.87 3.11
C SER A 131 16.78 11.92 3.84
N PHE A 132 17.09 12.24 5.09
CA PHE A 132 16.29 13.16 5.91
C PHE A 132 16.65 14.62 5.66
N ASN A 133 15.67 15.50 5.76
CA ASN A 133 15.92 16.94 5.80
C ASN A 133 16.58 17.34 7.15
N ALA A 134 16.88 18.62 7.34
CA ALA A 134 17.57 19.08 8.56
C ALA A 134 16.72 18.87 9.81
N GLU A 135 15.40 19.12 9.71
CA GLU A 135 14.45 19.04 10.82
C GLU A 135 14.26 17.61 11.31
N VAL A 136 13.94 16.67 10.41
CA VAL A 136 13.77 15.25 10.75
C VAL A 136 15.07 14.66 11.27
N ARG A 137 16.23 15.08 10.76
CA ARG A 137 17.52 14.58 11.24
C ARG A 137 17.83 15.04 12.66
N ALA A 138 17.38 16.24 13.04
CA ALA A 138 17.49 16.73 14.40
C ALA A 138 16.53 16.01 15.36
N ALA A 139 15.30 15.73 14.92
CA ALA A 139 14.25 15.14 15.76
C ALA A 139 14.28 13.60 15.84
N PHE A 140 14.61 12.91 14.74
CA PHE A 140 14.55 11.45 14.63
C PHE A 140 15.91 10.81 14.91
N THR A 141 16.34 10.86 16.17
CA THR A 141 17.59 10.22 16.66
C THR A 141 17.45 8.70 16.77
N ASP A 142 18.54 8.00 17.06
CA ASP A 142 18.47 6.54 17.27
C ASP A 142 17.67 6.21 18.53
N GLU A 143 17.75 7.04 19.56
CA GLU A 143 16.94 6.94 20.78
C GLU A 143 15.45 7.14 20.46
N ALA A 144 15.10 8.21 19.74
CA ALA A 144 13.71 8.49 19.36
C ALA A 144 13.13 7.39 18.46
N ARG A 145 13.94 6.81 17.57
CA ARG A 145 13.58 5.62 16.80
C ARG A 145 13.32 4.42 17.72
N GLY A 146 14.24 4.14 18.64
CA GLY A 146 14.11 3.03 19.58
C GLY A 146 12.84 3.13 20.42
N GLU A 147 12.54 4.30 20.97
CA GLU A 147 11.32 4.57 21.73
C GLU A 147 10.05 4.39 20.87
N ALA A 148 10.04 4.92 19.64
CA ALA A 148 8.92 4.79 18.73
C ALA A 148 8.66 3.32 18.35
N LEU A 149 9.71 2.56 18.02
CA LEU A 149 9.57 1.14 17.67
C LEU A 149 9.20 0.28 18.87
N ALA A 150 9.72 0.58 20.06
CA ALA A 150 9.31 -0.10 21.30
C ALA A 150 7.83 0.15 21.62
N THR A 151 7.35 1.37 21.40
CA THR A 151 5.94 1.73 21.56
C THR A 151 5.06 0.93 20.60
N VAL A 152 5.44 0.87 19.32
CA VAL A 152 4.70 0.09 18.31
C VAL A 152 4.74 -1.41 18.65
N ALA A 153 5.90 -1.95 19.01
CA ALA A 153 6.03 -3.36 19.36
C ALA A 153 5.23 -3.72 20.62
N GLY A 154 5.11 -2.81 21.59
CA GLY A 154 4.26 -2.99 22.75
C GLY A 154 2.75 -3.01 22.43
N LEU A 155 2.35 -2.42 21.30
CA LEU A 155 0.94 -2.37 20.87
C LEU A 155 0.56 -3.53 19.95
N VAL A 156 1.41 -3.86 18.98
CA VAL A 156 1.10 -4.81 17.90
C VAL A 156 2.06 -6.00 17.81
N GLY A 157 2.97 -6.17 18.78
CA GLY A 157 3.90 -7.29 18.83
C GLY A 157 5.13 -7.12 17.93
N ALA A 158 5.82 -8.22 17.64
CA ALA A 158 7.05 -8.17 16.85
C ALA A 158 6.79 -7.82 15.37
N PHE A 159 7.73 -7.12 14.74
CA PHE A 159 7.69 -6.88 13.29
C PHE A 159 7.98 -8.19 12.54
N GLU A 160 7.11 -8.57 11.61
CA GLU A 160 7.22 -9.82 10.86
C GLU A 160 7.64 -9.60 9.40
N GLY A 161 7.41 -8.41 8.85
CA GLY A 161 7.84 -8.09 7.48
C GLY A 161 7.02 -6.98 6.83
N PHE A 162 7.28 -6.73 5.56
CA PHE A 162 6.49 -5.79 4.76
C PHE A 162 5.16 -6.43 4.34
N GLY A 163 4.10 -5.63 4.33
CA GLY A 163 2.79 -6.07 3.87
C GLY A 163 2.78 -6.39 2.37
N ALA A 164 1.86 -7.27 1.96
CA ALA A 164 1.75 -7.74 0.58
C ALA A 164 1.27 -6.65 -0.40
N ALA A 165 0.70 -5.55 0.11
CA ALA A 165 0.27 -4.43 -0.71
C ALA A 165 1.46 -3.56 -1.17
N ASP A 166 1.31 -2.92 -2.32
CA ASP A 166 2.29 -1.94 -2.78
C ASP A 166 2.20 -0.63 -1.97
N PRO A 167 3.33 0.06 -1.75
CA PRO A 167 3.36 1.36 -1.13
C PRO A 167 2.43 2.33 -1.84
N PHE A 168 1.59 3.00 -1.07
CA PHE A 168 0.66 3.97 -1.59
C PHE A 168 1.29 5.37 -1.60
N VAL A 169 1.53 5.90 -2.79
CA VAL A 169 2.12 7.23 -3.01
C VAL A 169 1.02 8.26 -3.25
N ARG A 170 1.01 9.34 -2.49
CA ARG A 170 0.10 10.48 -2.68
C ARG A 170 0.82 11.81 -2.57
N ARG A 171 0.42 12.80 -3.37
CA ARG A 171 0.93 14.17 -3.27
C ARG A 171 -0.02 15.03 -2.44
N ILE A 172 0.52 15.73 -1.45
CA ILE A 172 -0.19 16.66 -0.57
C ILE A 172 0.49 18.02 -0.71
N GLY A 173 -0.06 18.89 -1.57
CA GLY A 173 0.56 20.16 -1.92
C GLY A 173 1.95 19.97 -2.54
N ASP A 174 2.96 20.53 -1.88
CA ASP A 174 4.36 20.44 -2.29
C ASP A 174 5.10 19.21 -1.72
N HIS A 175 4.40 18.39 -0.94
CA HIS A 175 4.96 17.18 -0.34
C HIS A 175 4.44 15.92 -1.01
N THR A 176 5.21 14.85 -0.93
CA THR A 176 4.79 13.53 -1.37
C THR A 176 4.81 12.56 -0.19
N ALA A 177 3.65 12.07 0.21
CA ALA A 177 3.52 11.05 1.24
C ALA A 177 3.51 9.65 0.62
N VAL A 178 4.22 8.71 1.23
CA VAL A 178 4.28 7.30 0.85
C VAL A 178 3.95 6.45 2.06
N ASP A 179 2.88 5.66 1.96
CA ASP A 179 2.46 4.72 2.98
C ASP A 179 2.97 3.33 2.60
N VAL A 180 3.93 2.81 3.36
CA VAL A 180 4.51 1.47 3.19
C VAL A 180 3.82 0.52 4.16
N PRO A 181 3.12 -0.52 3.68
CA PRO A 181 2.42 -1.46 4.54
C PRO A 181 3.42 -2.37 5.27
N LEU A 182 3.11 -2.68 6.54
CA LEU A 182 3.93 -3.47 7.46
C LEU A 182 3.06 -4.53 8.12
N CYS A 183 3.63 -5.70 8.38
CA CYS A 183 3.01 -6.80 9.13
C CYS A 183 3.70 -6.96 10.49
N TYR A 184 2.89 -7.07 11.53
CA TYR A 184 3.30 -7.36 12.90
C TYR A 184 2.48 -8.53 13.44
N GLU A 185 2.97 -9.16 14.51
CA GLU A 185 2.38 -10.36 15.14
C GLU A 185 0.88 -10.21 15.45
N ALA A 186 0.45 -9.05 15.96
CA ALA A 186 -0.92 -8.78 16.35
C ALA A 186 -1.70 -7.91 15.34
N GLY A 187 -1.18 -7.68 14.13
CA GLY A 187 -1.92 -6.99 13.07
C GLY A 187 -1.07 -6.25 12.05
N GLU A 188 -1.76 -5.59 11.12
CA GLU A 188 -1.13 -4.76 10.09
C GLU A 188 -0.88 -3.34 10.60
N MET A 189 0.20 -2.72 10.12
CA MET A 189 0.56 -1.32 10.35
C MET A 189 1.00 -0.68 9.04
N LYS A 190 1.27 0.62 9.04
CA LYS A 190 1.94 1.30 7.92
C LYS A 190 3.01 2.26 8.42
N ALA A 191 4.11 2.33 7.68
CA ALA A 191 5.08 3.42 7.80
C ALA A 191 4.74 4.50 6.77
N ARG A 192 4.51 5.72 7.23
CA ARG A 192 4.25 6.87 6.39
C ARG A 192 5.47 7.76 6.33
N LEU A 193 6.01 7.95 5.13
CA LEU A 193 7.11 8.87 4.85
C LEU A 193 6.58 10.04 4.07
N THR A 194 6.93 11.25 4.48
CA THR A 194 6.62 12.46 3.72
C THR A 194 7.91 13.02 3.16
N PHE A 195 7.97 13.23 1.85
CA PHE A 195 9.07 13.87 1.15
C PHE A 195 8.73 15.34 0.89
N ASP A 196 9.69 16.23 1.10
CA ASP A 196 9.60 17.64 0.70
C ASP A 196 9.83 17.82 -0.81
N ALA A 197 9.71 19.07 -1.28
CA ALA A 197 9.94 19.43 -2.68
C ALA A 197 11.37 19.13 -3.16
N GLY A 198 12.34 18.99 -2.24
CA GLY A 198 13.72 18.59 -2.51
C GLY A 198 13.95 17.08 -2.51
N GLY A 199 12.90 16.28 -2.32
CA GLY A 199 12.96 14.82 -2.26
C GLY A 199 13.66 14.28 -1.01
N LYS A 200 13.76 15.10 0.05
CA LYS A 200 14.22 14.68 1.38
C LYS A 200 13.04 14.36 2.28
N VAL A 201 13.24 13.43 3.20
CA VAL A 201 12.21 13.03 4.15
C VAL A 201 12.00 14.17 5.16
N ALA A 202 10.78 14.69 5.17
CA ALA A 202 10.26 15.72 6.06
C ALA A 202 9.39 15.16 7.19
N GLY A 203 9.06 13.87 7.17
CA GLY A 203 8.42 13.20 8.32
C GLY A 203 8.36 11.69 8.15
N ILE A 204 8.38 10.97 9.26
CA ILE A 204 8.24 9.51 9.34
C ILE A 204 7.32 9.17 10.50
N PHE A 205 6.32 8.33 10.26
CA PHE A 205 5.37 7.87 11.27
C PHE A 205 5.06 6.39 11.10
N PHE A 206 4.87 5.67 12.21
CA PHE A 206 4.31 4.32 12.22
C PHE A 206 2.88 4.40 12.74
N LEU A 207 1.92 3.99 11.92
CA LEU A 207 0.50 4.24 12.15
C LEU A 207 -0.32 2.97 11.90
N ALA A 208 -1.52 2.91 12.48
CA ALA A 208 -2.51 1.92 12.09
C ALA A 208 -2.88 2.08 10.60
N PRO A 209 -3.29 1.01 9.89
CA PRO A 209 -3.60 1.05 8.46
C PRO A 209 -4.65 2.12 8.10
N ASP A 210 -5.66 2.28 8.94
CA ASP A 210 -6.78 3.20 8.75
C ASP A 210 -6.50 4.63 9.22
N ALA A 211 -5.34 4.90 9.83
CA ALA A 211 -5.01 6.23 10.29
C ALA A 211 -4.95 7.22 9.11
N PRO A 212 -5.65 8.36 9.18
CA PRO A 212 -5.72 9.33 8.07
C PRO A 212 -4.34 9.84 7.69
#